data_AF-A0A183FR72-F1
#
_entry.id   AF-A0A183FR72-F1
#
_cell.length_a   1.000
_cell.length_b   1.000
_cell.length_c   1.000
_cell.angle_alpha   90.00
_cell.angle_beta   90.00
_cell.angle_gamma   90.00
#
_symmetry.space_group_name_H-M   'P 1'
#
loop_
_entity.id
_entity.type
_entity.pdbx_description
1 polymer ?
#
loop_
_entity_poly.entity_id
_entity_poly.type
_entity_poly.pdbx_seq_one_letter_code
_entity_poly.pdbx_strand_id
1 'polypeptide(L)'
;MDMVELSRDLEVKNKYPELYQMIVAQRRFGSAENRDTPVVAQNANREMSKDDDSKQLLYIEAIELLKRCRKQERQIREMQKSYDNLLSVNKQIKETYVKIYAKAEQEEEYISNILLKRIQKLKNDKETLAQKYEQEEEFLTNDLMRKIKQLQSERDVLEGNVKSEQATVIDSLLTTIRRMESEMAAGRKNMDRMRKEKIDQENALEHEQELLFNTLGKQMDQLNQEKRKMQASLQKAYLNGFIEPDDEVVGSLINQGESNDRAPPFDCGNRSGNEVARLRSHLRRVEHQLGEMRERDSNSELDLFSLPQFPSK
;
A
#
# COMPACT_ATOMS: atom_id res chain seq x y z
N MET A 1 69.38 46.15 32.94
CA MET A 1 68.01 45.74 33.26
C MET A 1 67.75 44.50 32.44
N ASP A 2 67.54 43.37 33.08
CA ASP A 2 67.56 42.05 32.44
C ASP A 2 66.29 41.86 31.57
N MET A 3 66.40 41.20 30.41
CA MET A 3 65.26 41.01 29.47
C MET A 3 64.12 40.19 30.10
N VAL A 4 64.46 39.36 31.10
CA VAL A 4 63.51 38.59 31.91
C VAL A 4 62.75 39.49 32.89
N GLU A 5 63.39 40.50 33.46
CA GLU A 5 62.74 41.48 34.34
C GLU A 5 61.76 42.35 33.56
N LEU A 6 62.14 42.79 32.34
CA LEU A 6 61.29 43.61 31.49
C LEU A 6 60.01 42.86 31.06
N SER A 7 60.13 41.55 30.82
CA SER A 7 59.00 40.69 30.44
C SER A 7 58.03 40.46 31.60
N ARG A 8 58.54 40.27 32.83
CA ARG A 8 57.70 40.18 34.04
C ARG A 8 57.00 41.50 34.36
N ASP A 9 57.69 42.63 34.21
CA ASP A 9 57.13 43.95 34.47
C ASP A 9 55.98 44.27 33.49
N LEU A 10 56.11 43.82 32.23
CA LEU A 10 55.05 43.94 31.23
C LEU A 10 53.84 43.03 31.52
N GLU A 11 54.08 41.81 32.03
CA GLU A 11 53.01 40.88 32.38
C GLU A 11 52.18 41.38 33.58
N VAL A 12 52.85 41.94 34.59
CA VAL A 12 52.18 42.54 35.77
C VAL A 12 51.36 43.77 35.37
N LYS A 13 51.91 44.62 34.50
CA LYS A 13 51.21 45.80 33.96
C LYS A 13 49.92 45.41 33.21
N ASN A 14 49.94 44.31 32.46
CA ASN A 14 48.80 43.88 31.65
C ASN A 14 47.72 43.15 32.46
N LYS A 15 48.09 42.36 33.48
CA LYS A 15 47.12 41.64 34.33
C LYS A 15 46.52 42.51 35.44
N TYR A 16 47.26 43.50 35.96
CA TYR A 16 46.84 44.31 37.11
C TYR A 16 47.17 45.80 36.92
N PRO A 17 46.41 46.51 36.06
CA PRO A 17 46.73 47.88 35.67
C PRO A 17 46.63 48.90 36.82
N GLU A 18 45.66 48.75 37.74
CA GLU A 18 45.56 49.69 38.88
C GLU A 18 46.69 49.52 39.91
N LEU A 19 47.13 48.27 40.14
CA LEU A 19 48.24 47.95 41.04
C LEU A 19 49.58 48.50 40.50
N TYR A 20 49.80 48.38 39.20
CA TYR A 20 50.99 48.92 38.53
C TYR A 20 51.06 50.45 38.67
N GLN A 21 49.93 51.14 38.51
CA GLN A 21 49.85 52.59 38.63
C GLN A 21 50.13 53.08 40.05
N MET A 22 49.70 52.33 41.07
CA MET A 22 49.96 52.63 42.48
C MET A 22 51.44 52.49 42.86
N ILE A 23 52.11 51.43 42.38
CA ILE A 23 53.55 51.19 42.63
C ILE A 23 54.42 52.29 42.02
N VAL A 24 54.08 52.74 40.81
CA VAL A 24 54.78 53.85 40.13
C VAL A 24 54.56 55.18 40.86
N ALA A 25 53.36 55.41 41.40
CA ALA A 25 53.05 56.61 42.17
C ALA A 25 53.85 56.67 43.50
N GLN A 26 54.03 55.55 44.19
CA GLN A 26 54.79 55.48 45.45
C GLN A 26 56.30 55.68 45.26
N ARG A 27 56.89 55.32 44.11
CA ARG A 27 58.31 55.63 43.83
C ARG A 27 58.60 57.13 43.68
N ARG A 28 57.60 57.97 43.40
CA ARG A 28 57.78 59.42 43.24
C ARG A 28 57.80 60.21 44.56
N PHE A 29 57.45 59.59 45.69
CA PHE A 29 57.32 60.29 46.98
C PHE A 29 58.47 60.04 47.97
N GLY A 30 59.50 59.28 47.61
CA GLY A 30 60.63 58.97 48.50
C GLY A 30 61.87 59.82 48.24
N SER A 31 61.83 61.14 48.41
CA SER A 31 63.01 62.00 48.65
C SER A 31 62.62 63.48 48.68
N ALA A 32 62.08 63.96 49.81
CA ALA A 32 62.06 65.39 50.12
C ALA A 32 61.61 65.63 51.57
N GLU A 33 62.43 65.30 52.58
CA GLU A 33 62.21 65.86 53.91
C GLU A 33 63.53 66.19 54.62
N ASN A 34 63.68 67.50 54.88
CA ASN A 34 64.30 68.14 56.05
C ASN A 34 65.83 68.26 56.12
N ARG A 35 66.33 69.38 55.59
CA ARG A 35 67.47 70.11 56.18
C ARG A 35 67.21 71.61 56.07
N ASP A 36 66.55 72.18 57.08
CA ASP A 36 66.52 73.62 57.32
C ASP A 36 66.47 73.89 58.83
N THR A 37 67.59 74.37 59.38
CA THR A 37 67.64 75.13 60.64
C THR A 37 68.73 76.18 60.51
N PRO A 38 68.42 77.49 60.59
CA PRO A 38 69.42 78.54 60.64
C PRO A 38 69.87 78.73 62.09
N VAL A 39 71.18 78.81 62.34
CA VAL A 39 71.70 79.26 63.64
C VAL A 39 72.29 80.66 63.45
N VAL A 40 71.53 81.62 63.97
CA VAL A 40 71.90 83.03 64.15
C VAL A 40 72.94 83.13 65.26
N ALA A 41 73.96 83.95 65.01
CA ALA A 41 75.00 84.32 65.95
C ALA A 41 74.46 85.13 67.14
N GLN A 42 75.06 84.97 68.33
CA GLN A 42 75.35 86.11 69.21
C GLN A 42 76.39 85.78 70.29
N ASN A 43 77.32 86.72 70.45
CA ASN A 43 78.44 86.73 71.39
C ASN A 43 78.02 87.20 72.80
N ALA A 44 78.95 86.95 73.73
CA ALA A 44 79.26 87.72 74.94
C ALA A 44 78.61 87.31 76.29
N ASN A 45 79.44 86.62 77.08
CA ASN A 45 79.78 86.90 78.48
C ASN A 45 78.72 87.46 79.45
N ARG A 46 78.30 86.57 80.35
CA ARG A 46 78.03 86.88 81.75
C ARG A 46 78.23 85.59 82.55
N GLU A 47 79.45 85.40 83.05
CA GLU A 47 79.82 84.30 83.92
C GLU A 47 79.17 84.48 85.30
N MET A 48 78.92 83.36 85.98
CA MET A 48 78.29 83.23 87.30
C MET A 48 76.77 83.44 87.38
N SER A 49 76.02 82.89 86.41
CA SER A 49 74.61 82.43 86.57
C SER A 49 74.13 81.58 85.37
N LYS A 50 75.05 80.89 84.65
CA LYS A 50 74.74 80.17 83.39
C LYS A 50 74.64 78.66 83.55
N ASP A 51 75.24 78.12 84.60
CA ASP A 51 75.29 76.68 84.84
C ASP A 51 73.92 76.14 85.27
N ASP A 52 73.14 76.96 86.00
CA ASP A 52 71.79 76.62 86.45
C ASP A 52 70.75 76.73 85.32
N ASP A 53 70.85 77.77 84.47
CA ASP A 53 69.99 77.94 83.28
C ASP A 53 70.27 76.87 82.21
N SER A 54 71.53 76.47 82.04
CA SER A 54 71.92 75.39 81.12
C SER A 54 71.44 74.03 81.61
N LYS A 55 71.51 73.79 82.93
CA LYS A 55 70.92 72.59 83.56
C LYS A 55 69.39 72.58 83.44
N GLN A 56 68.73 73.73 83.58
CA GLN A 56 67.28 73.87 83.39
C GLN A 56 66.87 73.61 81.93
N LEU A 57 67.60 74.14 80.95
CA LEU A 57 67.36 73.87 79.52
C LEU A 57 67.53 72.40 79.16
N LEU A 58 68.60 71.76 79.64
CA LEU A 58 68.82 70.32 79.46
C LEU A 58 67.73 69.48 80.12
N TYR A 59 67.21 69.90 81.28
CA TYR A 59 66.11 69.22 81.96
C TYR A 59 64.79 69.32 81.17
N ILE A 60 64.50 70.49 80.59
CA ILE A 60 63.34 70.69 79.71
C ILE A 60 63.46 69.81 78.46
N GLU A 61 64.62 69.81 77.79
CA GLU A 61 64.88 68.98 76.62
C GLU A 61 64.75 67.48 76.95
N ALA A 62 65.28 67.04 78.10
CA ALA A 62 65.14 65.67 78.57
C ALA A 62 63.66 65.27 78.81
N ILE A 63 62.85 66.18 79.34
CA ILE A 63 61.40 65.97 79.52
C ILE A 63 60.68 65.88 78.16
N GLU A 64 61.02 66.74 77.20
CA GLU A 64 60.43 66.71 75.87
C GLU A 64 60.80 65.45 75.08
N LEU A 65 62.07 65.03 75.14
CA LEU A 65 62.52 63.76 74.59
C LEU A 65 61.78 62.59 75.24
N LEU A 66 61.61 62.59 76.58
CA LEU A 66 60.83 61.57 77.28
C LEU A 66 59.36 61.53 76.82
N LYS A 67 58.72 62.69 76.60
CA LYS A 67 57.35 62.76 76.05
C LYS A 67 57.28 62.19 74.63
N ARG A 68 58.28 62.49 73.79
CA ARG A 68 58.38 61.96 72.42
C ARG A 68 58.58 60.45 72.42
N CYS A 69 59.49 59.92 73.24
CA CYS A 69 59.69 58.49 73.44
C CYS A 69 58.39 57.80 73.89
N ARG A 70 57.68 58.35 74.89
CA ARG A 70 56.39 57.80 75.33
C ARG A 70 55.30 57.81 74.25
N LYS A 71 55.29 58.82 73.36
CA LYS A 71 54.37 58.88 72.21
C LYS A 71 54.71 57.81 71.18
N GLN A 72 55.99 57.68 70.84
CA GLN A 72 56.49 56.66 69.92
C GLN A 72 56.23 55.24 70.46
N GLU A 73 56.45 54.99 71.75
CA GLU A 73 56.11 53.70 72.37
C GLU A 73 54.62 53.36 72.30
N ARG A 74 53.73 54.35 72.43
CA ARG A 74 52.28 54.13 72.26
C ARG A 74 51.96 53.77 70.81
N GLN A 75 52.51 54.51 69.85
CA GLN A 75 52.33 54.23 68.43
C GLN A 75 52.85 52.84 68.05
N ILE A 76 54.02 52.44 68.56
CA ILE A 76 54.56 51.08 68.35
C ILE A 76 53.61 50.03 68.93
N ARG A 77 53.09 50.23 70.15
CA ARG A 77 52.11 49.30 70.75
C ARG A 77 50.81 49.20 69.95
N GLU A 78 50.32 50.30 69.40
CA GLU A 78 49.12 50.32 68.54
C GLU A 78 49.39 49.61 67.21
N MET A 79 50.53 49.86 66.57
CA MET A 79 50.93 49.17 65.35
C MET A 79 51.14 47.67 65.56
N GLN A 80 51.72 47.26 66.70
CA GLN A 80 51.87 45.85 67.07
C GLN A 80 50.51 45.17 67.21
N LYS A 81 49.56 45.78 67.94
CA LYS A 81 48.19 45.24 68.04
C LYS A 81 47.51 45.12 66.66
N SER A 82 47.70 46.11 65.79
CA SER A 82 47.17 46.10 64.43
C SER A 82 47.78 44.97 63.60
N TYR A 83 49.10 44.78 63.70
CA TYR A 83 49.82 43.70 63.03
C TYR A 83 49.34 42.32 63.52
N ASP A 84 49.21 42.12 64.83
CA ASP A 84 48.73 40.86 65.41
C ASP A 84 47.29 40.55 64.97
N ASN A 85 46.43 41.57 64.94
CA ASN A 85 45.07 41.43 64.42
C ASN A 85 45.07 41.05 62.94
N LEU A 86 45.87 41.73 62.12
CA LEU A 86 45.97 41.44 60.68
C LEU A 86 46.53 40.03 60.43
N LEU A 87 47.50 39.60 61.23
CA LEU A 87 48.05 38.24 61.17
C LEU A 87 46.98 37.20 61.52
N SER A 88 46.19 37.44 62.56
CA SER A 88 45.07 36.59 62.97
C SER A 88 44.01 36.49 61.86
N VAL A 89 43.60 37.63 61.28
CA VAL A 89 42.64 37.66 60.16
C VAL A 89 43.20 36.95 58.93
N ASN A 90 44.48 37.15 58.59
CA ASN A 90 45.11 36.45 57.47
C ASN A 90 45.11 34.94 57.65
N LYS A 91 45.39 34.46 58.87
CA LYS A 91 45.30 33.05 59.22
C LYS A 91 43.87 32.54 59.08
N GLN A 92 42.89 33.27 59.60
CA GLN A 92 41.47 32.91 59.50
C GLN A 92 41.00 32.82 58.03
N ILE A 93 41.42 33.76 57.17
CA ILE A 93 41.09 33.75 55.74
C ILE A 93 41.67 32.51 55.05
N LYS A 94 42.90 32.11 55.38
CA LYS A 94 43.52 30.90 54.81
C LYS A 94 42.77 29.65 55.25
N GLU A 95 42.40 29.56 56.54
CA GLU A 95 41.62 28.45 57.05
C GLU A 95 40.22 28.36 56.43
N THR A 96 39.54 29.50 56.23
CA THR A 96 38.23 29.52 55.57
C THR A 96 38.34 29.19 54.09
N TYR A 97 39.39 29.66 53.40
CA TYR A 97 39.65 29.32 52.00
C TYR A 97 39.79 27.81 51.80
N VAL A 98 40.61 27.14 52.62
CA VAL A 98 40.78 25.68 52.55
C VAL A 98 39.47 24.95 52.82
N LYS A 99 38.67 25.40 53.80
CA LYS A 99 37.36 24.80 54.10
C LYS A 99 36.36 24.96 52.95
N ILE A 100 36.33 26.12 52.31
CA ILE A 100 35.45 26.37 51.15
C ILE A 100 35.89 25.50 49.98
N TYR A 101 37.19 25.42 49.71
CA TYR A 101 37.73 24.59 48.63
C TYR A 101 37.39 23.11 48.82
N ALA A 102 37.61 22.56 50.02
CA ALA A 102 37.28 21.17 50.32
C ALA A 102 35.77 20.87 50.17
N LYS A 103 34.90 21.83 50.52
CA LYS A 103 33.45 21.69 50.29
C LYS A 103 33.09 21.71 48.81
N ALA A 104 33.70 22.62 48.04
CA ALA A 104 33.48 22.70 46.59
C ALA A 104 33.90 21.40 45.89
N GLU A 105 35.06 20.84 46.25
CA GLU A 105 35.55 19.55 45.74
C GLU A 105 34.57 18.40 46.07
N GLN A 106 34.07 18.34 47.31
CA GLN A 106 33.05 17.36 47.70
C GLN A 106 31.74 17.51 46.91
N GLU A 107 31.28 18.73 46.67
CA GLU A 107 30.08 19.01 45.87
C GLU A 107 30.27 18.60 44.40
N GLU A 108 31.45 18.87 43.83
CA GLU A 108 31.82 18.46 42.47
C GLU A 108 31.86 16.94 42.33
N GLU A 109 32.45 16.21 43.28
CA GLU A 109 32.44 14.75 43.31
C GLU A 109 31.01 14.20 43.44
N TYR A 110 30.18 14.80 44.29
CA TYR A 110 28.80 14.39 44.47
C TYR A 110 27.98 14.55 43.18
N ILE A 111 28.08 15.70 42.52
CA ILE A 111 27.43 15.97 41.24
C ILE A 111 27.93 14.99 40.18
N SER A 112 29.25 14.80 40.09
CA SER A 112 29.88 13.87 39.14
C SER A 112 29.36 12.44 39.31
N ASN A 113 29.24 11.97 40.55
CA ASN A 113 28.71 10.65 40.86
C ASN A 113 27.23 10.48 40.46
N ILE A 114 26.40 11.51 40.65
CA ILE A 114 25.00 11.49 40.21
C ILE A 114 24.91 11.42 38.69
N LEU A 115 25.67 12.28 38.00
CA LEU A 115 25.67 12.32 36.54
C LEU A 115 26.15 11.00 35.95
N LEU A 116 27.21 10.41 36.52
CA LEU A 116 27.73 9.11 36.09
C LEU A 116 26.67 8.01 36.21
N LYS A 117 25.96 7.93 37.35
CA LYS A 117 24.86 6.97 37.54
C LYS A 117 23.74 7.19 36.52
N ARG A 118 23.40 8.44 36.22
CA ARG A 118 22.37 8.77 35.23
C ARG A 118 22.79 8.39 33.81
N ILE A 119 24.04 8.63 33.44
CA ILE A 119 24.62 8.22 32.15
C ILE A 119 24.58 6.69 32.02
N GLN A 120 25.00 5.96 33.06
CA GLN A 120 24.96 4.50 33.05
C GLN A 120 23.53 3.97 32.90
N LYS A 121 22.57 4.54 33.64
CA LYS A 121 21.15 4.18 33.48
C LYS A 121 20.67 4.42 32.05
N LEU A 122 20.92 5.61 31.49
CA LEU A 122 20.53 5.93 30.12
C LEU A 122 21.19 5.02 29.09
N LYS A 123 22.45 4.63 29.31
CA LYS A 123 23.16 3.67 28.45
C LYS A 123 22.47 2.30 28.48
N ASN A 124 22.14 1.80 29.67
CA ASN A 124 21.47 0.50 29.83
C ASN A 124 20.04 0.53 29.26
N ASP A 125 19.30 1.62 29.48
CA ASP A 125 17.95 1.80 28.95
C ASP A 125 17.99 1.85 27.41
N LYS A 126 18.99 2.54 26.82
CA LYS A 126 19.21 2.57 25.37
C LYS A 126 19.55 1.20 24.80
N GLU A 127 20.43 0.45 25.45
CA GLU A 127 20.82 -0.91 25.04
C GLU A 127 19.62 -1.87 25.10
N THR A 128 18.86 -1.82 26.20
CA THR A 128 17.64 -2.62 26.37
C THR A 128 16.61 -2.30 25.29
N LEU A 129 16.43 -1.01 24.98
CA LEU A 129 15.50 -0.58 23.95
C LEU A 129 15.95 -1.04 22.57
N ALA A 130 17.24 -0.92 22.24
CA ALA A 130 17.79 -1.41 20.98
C ALA A 130 17.58 -2.92 20.80
N GLN A 131 17.82 -3.73 21.85
CA GLN A 131 17.58 -5.18 21.81
C GLN A 131 16.10 -5.52 21.59
N LYS A 132 15.17 -4.77 22.21
CA LYS A 132 13.73 -4.97 21.99
C LYS A 132 13.32 -4.65 20.55
N TYR A 133 13.85 -3.56 19.98
CA TYR A 133 13.60 -3.22 18.58
C TYR A 133 14.10 -4.30 17.64
N GLU A 134 15.33 -4.78 17.84
CA GLU A 134 15.91 -5.86 17.03
C GLU A 134 15.05 -7.14 17.09
N GLN A 135 14.63 -7.54 18.29
CA GLN A 135 13.75 -8.70 18.47
C GLN A 135 12.39 -8.54 17.78
N GLU A 136 11.79 -7.34 17.86
CA GLU A 136 10.51 -7.05 17.22
C GLU A 136 10.64 -7.03 15.68
N GLU A 137 11.72 -6.46 15.15
CA GLU A 137 12.03 -6.48 13.71
C GLU A 137 12.25 -7.91 13.20
N GLU A 138 12.99 -8.73 13.93
CA GLU A 138 13.19 -10.15 13.61
C GLU A 138 11.87 -10.92 13.64
N PHE A 139 11.05 -10.71 14.68
CA PHE A 139 9.75 -11.35 14.81
C PHE A 139 8.83 -11.00 13.63
N LEU A 140 8.71 -9.71 13.32
CA LEU A 140 7.86 -9.23 12.23
C LEU A 140 8.35 -9.75 10.87
N THR A 141 9.67 -9.71 10.64
CA THR A 141 10.27 -10.22 9.40
C THR A 141 9.98 -11.72 9.23
N ASN A 142 10.14 -12.50 10.30
CA ASN A 142 9.88 -13.93 10.28
C ASN A 142 8.40 -14.26 10.05
N ASP A 143 7.48 -13.51 10.67
CA ASP A 143 6.04 -13.70 10.50
C ASP A 143 5.60 -13.37 9.07
N LEU A 144 6.05 -12.22 8.53
CA LEU A 144 5.79 -11.84 7.16
C LEU A 144 6.37 -12.85 6.16
N MET A 145 7.60 -13.32 6.38
CA MET A 145 8.22 -14.35 5.54
C MET A 145 7.40 -15.65 5.54
N ARG A 146 6.89 -16.07 6.70
CA ARG A 146 6.01 -17.24 6.82
C ARG A 146 4.71 -17.03 6.05
N LYS A 147 4.10 -15.84 6.19
CA LYS A 147 2.84 -15.51 5.50
C LYS A 147 3.02 -15.49 3.98
N ILE A 148 4.14 -14.94 3.49
CA ILE A 148 4.48 -14.95 2.06
C ILE A 148 4.60 -16.38 1.55
N LYS A 149 5.35 -17.25 2.25
CA LYS A 149 5.49 -18.66 1.86
C LYS A 149 4.16 -19.40 1.86
N GLN A 150 3.31 -19.14 2.84
CA GLN A 150 1.96 -19.70 2.89
C GLN A 150 1.14 -19.28 1.66
N LEU A 151 1.09 -17.97 1.36
CA LEU A 151 0.33 -17.45 0.22
C LEU A 151 0.86 -17.96 -1.12
N GLN A 152 2.19 -18.10 -1.26
CA GLN A 152 2.81 -18.71 -2.44
C GLN A 152 2.37 -20.16 -2.60
N SER A 153 2.39 -20.96 -1.52
CA SER A 153 1.93 -22.34 -1.55
C SER A 153 0.44 -22.45 -1.87
N GLU A 154 -0.41 -21.61 -1.28
CA GLU A 154 -1.85 -21.57 -1.58
C GLU A 154 -2.10 -21.22 -3.04
N ARG A 155 -1.36 -20.23 -3.58
CA ARG A 155 -1.41 -19.85 -5.00
C ARG A 155 -1.00 -21.01 -5.90
N ASP A 156 0.09 -21.70 -5.60
CA ASP A 156 0.58 -22.81 -6.42
C ASP A 156 -0.43 -23.98 -6.46
N VAL A 157 -1.06 -24.28 -5.31
CA VAL A 157 -2.12 -25.30 -5.22
C VAL A 157 -3.34 -24.89 -6.04
N LEU A 158 -3.82 -23.65 -5.89
CA LEU A 158 -4.96 -23.16 -6.67
C LEU A 158 -4.67 -23.17 -8.18
N GLU A 159 -3.48 -22.74 -8.59
CA GLU A 159 -3.06 -22.78 -9.98
C GLU A 159 -3.02 -24.21 -10.53
N GLY A 160 -2.53 -25.17 -9.72
CA GLY A 160 -2.57 -26.59 -10.05
C GLY A 160 -3.98 -27.14 -10.21
N ASN A 161 -4.88 -26.81 -9.28
CA ASN A 161 -6.28 -27.25 -9.32
C ASN A 161 -7.00 -26.73 -10.57
N VAL A 162 -6.85 -25.43 -10.88
CA VAL A 162 -7.45 -24.82 -12.08
C VAL A 162 -6.95 -25.50 -13.34
N LYS A 163 -5.63 -25.76 -13.46
CA LYS A 163 -5.08 -26.47 -14.62
C LYS A 163 -5.65 -27.89 -14.75
N SER A 164 -5.78 -28.61 -13.64
CA SER A 164 -6.33 -29.97 -13.63
C SER A 164 -7.82 -29.99 -14.01
N GLU A 165 -8.60 -29.05 -13.49
CA GLU A 165 -10.02 -28.92 -13.82
C GLU A 165 -10.22 -28.56 -15.29
N GLN A 166 -9.47 -27.58 -15.80
CA GLN A 166 -9.47 -27.23 -17.21
C GLN A 166 -9.13 -28.42 -18.11
N ALA A 167 -8.10 -29.21 -17.77
CA ALA A 167 -7.74 -30.41 -18.52
C ALA A 167 -8.90 -31.42 -18.56
N THR A 168 -9.55 -31.66 -17.41
CA THR A 168 -10.70 -32.58 -17.31
C THR A 168 -11.89 -32.12 -18.16
N VAL A 169 -12.18 -30.80 -18.14
CA VAL A 169 -13.24 -30.22 -18.95
C VAL A 169 -12.93 -30.35 -20.45
N ILE A 170 -11.69 -30.05 -20.86
CA ILE A 170 -11.24 -30.20 -22.25
C ILE A 170 -11.40 -31.66 -22.70
N ASP A 171 -10.97 -32.63 -21.90
CA ASP A 171 -11.09 -34.06 -22.23
C ASP A 171 -12.54 -34.51 -22.38
N SER A 172 -13.43 -34.02 -21.50
CA SER A 172 -14.87 -34.29 -21.58
C SER A 172 -15.49 -33.70 -22.84
N LEU A 173 -15.14 -32.46 -23.19
CA LEU A 173 -15.62 -31.80 -24.41
C LEU A 173 -15.11 -32.50 -25.66
N LEU A 174 -13.83 -32.86 -25.72
CA LEU A 174 -13.25 -33.61 -26.84
C LEU A 174 -13.94 -34.98 -27.02
N THR A 175 -14.24 -35.67 -25.92
CA THR A 175 -14.99 -36.94 -25.95
C THR A 175 -16.40 -36.72 -26.50
N THR A 176 -17.07 -35.66 -26.08
CA THR A 176 -18.42 -35.31 -26.56
C THR A 176 -18.41 -34.95 -28.05
N ILE A 177 -17.43 -34.16 -28.52
CA ILE A 177 -17.25 -33.81 -29.93
C ILE A 177 -17.08 -35.07 -30.76
N ARG A 178 -16.15 -35.96 -30.39
CA ARG A 178 -15.91 -37.22 -31.11
C ARG A 178 -17.17 -38.10 -31.21
N ARG A 179 -17.96 -38.17 -30.13
CA ARG A 179 -19.25 -38.87 -30.13
C ARG A 179 -20.22 -38.26 -31.13
N MET A 180 -20.40 -36.93 -31.08
CA MET A 180 -21.29 -36.21 -31.99
C MET A 180 -20.84 -36.33 -33.46
N GLU A 181 -19.54 -36.25 -33.74
CA GLU A 181 -18.99 -36.44 -35.08
C GLU A 181 -19.30 -37.85 -35.63
N SER A 182 -19.21 -38.87 -34.79
CA SER A 182 -19.57 -40.26 -35.14
C SER A 182 -21.07 -40.42 -35.41
N GLU A 183 -21.93 -39.86 -34.55
CA GLU A 183 -23.38 -39.86 -34.72
C GLU A 183 -23.80 -39.12 -36.00
N MET A 184 -23.18 -37.96 -36.28
CA MET A 184 -23.40 -37.22 -37.52
C MET A 184 -22.96 -38.02 -38.76
N ALA A 185 -21.81 -38.71 -38.69
CA ALA A 185 -21.35 -39.55 -39.78
C ALA A 185 -22.28 -40.76 -40.02
N ALA A 186 -22.75 -41.41 -38.95
CA ALA A 186 -23.73 -42.49 -39.03
C ALA A 186 -25.07 -41.99 -39.59
N GLY A 187 -25.55 -40.83 -39.12
CA GLY A 187 -26.77 -40.19 -39.61
C GLY A 187 -26.68 -39.88 -41.11
N ARG A 188 -25.56 -39.31 -41.58
CA ARG A 188 -25.30 -39.07 -43.01
C ARG A 188 -25.37 -40.37 -43.83
N LYS A 189 -24.67 -41.43 -43.40
CA LYS A 189 -24.71 -42.74 -44.07
C LYS A 189 -26.13 -43.31 -44.15
N ASN A 190 -26.91 -43.19 -43.07
CA ASN A 190 -28.29 -43.67 -43.06
C ASN A 190 -29.19 -42.86 -44.02
N MET A 191 -29.03 -41.54 -44.06
CA MET A 191 -29.76 -40.68 -45.00
C MET A 191 -29.42 -41.01 -46.46
N ASP A 192 -28.15 -41.22 -46.78
CA ASP A 192 -27.74 -41.58 -48.14
C ASP A 192 -28.24 -42.97 -48.54
N ARG A 193 -28.25 -43.92 -47.59
CA ARG A 193 -28.89 -45.24 -47.78
C ARG A 193 -30.38 -45.11 -48.08
N MET A 194 -31.14 -44.39 -47.26
CA MET A 194 -32.58 -44.21 -47.46
C MET A 194 -32.89 -43.49 -48.78
N ARG A 195 -32.08 -42.50 -49.17
CA ARG A 195 -32.20 -41.85 -50.49
C ARG A 195 -32.02 -42.84 -51.63
N LYS A 196 -31.03 -43.73 -51.54
CA LYS A 196 -30.82 -44.78 -52.54
C LYS A 196 -31.99 -45.76 -52.58
N GLU A 197 -32.41 -46.28 -51.43
CA GLU A 197 -33.55 -47.21 -51.34
C GLU A 197 -34.85 -46.57 -51.88
N LYS A 198 -35.07 -45.28 -51.62
CA LYS A 198 -36.20 -44.51 -52.18
C LYS A 198 -36.15 -44.46 -53.70
N ILE A 199 -34.99 -44.13 -54.29
CA ILE A 199 -34.81 -44.11 -55.74
C ILE A 199 -35.05 -45.52 -56.33
N ASP A 200 -34.50 -46.56 -55.70
CA ASP A 200 -34.68 -47.95 -56.15
C ASP A 200 -36.16 -48.37 -56.13
N GLN A 201 -36.91 -47.97 -55.09
CA GLN A 201 -38.36 -48.21 -55.00
C GLN A 201 -39.16 -47.41 -56.03
N GLU A 202 -38.82 -46.14 -56.25
CA GLU A 202 -39.45 -45.30 -57.28
C GLU A 202 -39.27 -45.92 -58.67
N ASN A 203 -38.05 -46.37 -59.00
CA ASN A 203 -37.77 -47.05 -60.26
C ASN A 203 -38.54 -48.39 -60.41
N ALA A 204 -38.64 -49.17 -59.33
CA ALA A 204 -39.38 -50.43 -59.34
C ALA A 204 -40.89 -50.19 -59.58
N LEU A 205 -41.45 -49.17 -58.92
CA LEU A 205 -42.85 -48.76 -59.10
C LEU A 205 -43.12 -48.25 -60.52
N GLU A 206 -42.21 -47.46 -61.09
CA GLU A 206 -42.33 -46.98 -62.48
C GLU A 206 -42.35 -48.15 -63.46
N HIS A 207 -41.47 -49.14 -63.28
CA HIS A 207 -41.45 -50.33 -64.13
C HIS A 207 -42.72 -51.18 -64.02
N GLU A 208 -43.26 -51.35 -62.80
CA GLU A 208 -44.53 -52.06 -62.59
C GLU A 208 -45.71 -51.30 -63.25
N GLN A 209 -45.75 -49.98 -63.11
CA GLN A 209 -46.76 -49.14 -63.77
C GLN A 209 -46.67 -49.23 -65.30
N GLU A 210 -45.46 -49.19 -65.86
CA GLU A 210 -45.24 -49.36 -67.31
C GLU A 210 -45.70 -50.75 -67.78
N LEU A 211 -45.38 -51.81 -67.02
CA LEU A 211 -45.82 -53.17 -67.32
C LEU A 211 -47.35 -53.30 -67.31
N LEU A 212 -48.01 -52.71 -66.31
CA LEU A 212 -49.47 -52.64 -66.22
C LEU A 212 -50.06 -51.87 -67.40
N PHE A 213 -49.52 -50.70 -67.72
CA PHE A 213 -49.97 -49.88 -68.85
C PHE A 213 -49.87 -50.66 -70.16
N ASN A 214 -48.73 -51.34 -70.39
CA ASN A 214 -48.52 -52.17 -71.57
C ASN A 214 -49.48 -53.37 -71.62
N THR A 215 -49.80 -53.98 -70.47
CA THR A 215 -50.69 -55.14 -70.40
C THR A 215 -52.14 -54.76 -70.62
N LEU A 216 -52.62 -53.74 -69.91
CA LEU A 216 -53.97 -53.20 -70.05
C LEU A 216 -54.18 -52.58 -71.43
N GLY A 217 -53.18 -51.87 -71.96
CA GLY A 217 -53.21 -51.35 -73.33
C GLY A 217 -53.42 -52.46 -74.36
N LYS A 218 -52.66 -53.56 -74.27
CA LYS A 218 -52.86 -54.73 -75.14
C LYS A 218 -54.24 -55.36 -74.98
N GLN A 219 -54.74 -55.52 -73.75
CA GLN A 219 -56.08 -56.06 -73.49
C GLN A 219 -57.18 -55.15 -74.07
N MET A 220 -57.04 -53.84 -73.92
CA MET A 220 -57.97 -52.85 -74.45
C MET A 220 -57.96 -52.85 -75.99
N ASP A 221 -56.78 -52.96 -76.61
CA ASP A 221 -56.67 -53.07 -78.07
C ASP A 221 -57.33 -54.35 -78.59
N GLN A 222 -57.15 -55.48 -77.89
CA GLN A 222 -57.82 -56.74 -78.20
C GLN A 222 -59.34 -56.60 -78.09
N LEU A 223 -59.86 -56.07 -76.98
CA LEU A 223 -61.29 -55.84 -76.78
C LEU A 223 -61.86 -54.86 -77.82
N ASN A 224 -61.14 -53.79 -78.15
CA ASN A 224 -61.55 -52.85 -79.19
C ASN A 224 -61.57 -53.48 -80.58
N GLN A 225 -60.65 -54.40 -80.88
CA GLN A 225 -60.68 -55.18 -82.12
C GLN A 225 -61.87 -56.14 -82.15
N GLU A 226 -62.15 -56.84 -81.05
CA GLU A 226 -63.33 -57.72 -80.95
C GLU A 226 -64.63 -56.93 -81.08
N LYS A 227 -64.76 -55.80 -80.38
CA LYS A 227 -65.90 -54.88 -80.51
C LYS A 227 -66.06 -54.42 -81.96
N ARG A 228 -64.99 -54.01 -82.63
CA ARG A 228 -65.04 -53.63 -84.05
C ARG A 228 -65.44 -54.79 -84.96
N LYS A 229 -64.90 -56.00 -84.75
CA LYS A 229 -65.30 -57.21 -85.48
C LYS A 229 -66.78 -57.54 -85.28
N MET A 230 -67.27 -57.49 -84.03
CA MET A 230 -68.68 -57.69 -83.71
C MET A 230 -69.55 -56.63 -84.35
N GLN A 231 -69.21 -55.34 -84.24
CA GLN A 231 -69.93 -54.25 -84.89
C GLN A 231 -69.95 -54.40 -86.42
N ALA A 232 -68.85 -54.80 -87.04
CA ALA A 232 -68.78 -55.08 -88.47
C ALA A 232 -69.64 -56.29 -88.87
N SER A 233 -69.62 -57.37 -88.07
CA SER A 233 -70.51 -58.52 -88.26
C SER A 233 -71.98 -58.15 -88.07
N LEU A 234 -72.29 -57.29 -87.09
CA LEU A 234 -73.64 -56.79 -86.80
C LEU A 234 -74.14 -55.90 -87.94
N GLN A 235 -73.32 -54.96 -88.42
CA GLN A 235 -73.62 -54.14 -89.61
C GLN A 235 -73.83 -55.02 -90.84
N LYS A 236 -73.02 -56.07 -91.03
CA LYS A 236 -73.21 -57.04 -92.12
C LYS A 236 -74.52 -57.83 -91.96
N ALA A 237 -74.93 -58.15 -90.73
CA ALA A 237 -76.23 -58.79 -90.46
C ALA A 237 -77.41 -57.84 -90.72
N TYR A 238 -77.28 -56.55 -90.38
CA TYR A 238 -78.24 -55.49 -90.73
C TYR A 238 -78.35 -55.30 -92.25
N LEU A 239 -77.23 -55.21 -92.97
CA LEU A 239 -77.21 -55.03 -94.43
C LEU A 239 -77.80 -56.25 -95.20
N ASN A 240 -77.65 -57.45 -94.64
CA ASN A 240 -78.16 -58.69 -95.21
C ASN A 240 -79.60 -59.02 -94.77
N GLY A 241 -80.29 -58.13 -94.05
CA GLY A 241 -81.72 -58.24 -93.74
C GLY A 241 -82.09 -59.26 -92.66
N PHE A 242 -81.16 -59.64 -91.77
CA PHE A 242 -81.42 -60.64 -90.72
C PHE A 242 -81.94 -60.05 -89.39
N ILE A 243 -81.86 -58.73 -89.16
CA ILE A 243 -82.28 -58.03 -87.92
C ILE A 243 -82.77 -56.61 -88.29
N GLU A 244 -83.91 -56.14 -87.74
CA GLU A 244 -84.40 -54.75 -87.84
C GLU A 244 -83.79 -53.85 -86.73
N PRO A 245 -83.51 -52.56 -87.00
CA PRO A 245 -82.92 -51.66 -86.01
C PRO A 245 -83.97 -51.21 -84.97
N ASP A 246 -83.69 -51.44 -83.69
CA ASP A 246 -84.50 -50.93 -82.58
C ASP A 246 -84.12 -49.46 -82.29
N ASP A 247 -85.05 -48.53 -82.51
CA ASP A 247 -84.86 -47.07 -82.38
C ASP A 247 -84.63 -46.59 -80.93
N GLU A 248 -84.79 -47.47 -79.93
CA GLU A 248 -84.72 -47.09 -78.51
C GLU A 248 -83.27 -47.01 -77.96
N VAL A 249 -82.29 -47.64 -78.62
CA VAL A 249 -80.90 -47.76 -78.10
C VAL A 249 -79.98 -46.64 -78.60
N VAL A 250 -80.35 -45.91 -79.66
CA VAL A 250 -79.53 -44.82 -80.23
C VAL A 250 -79.47 -43.59 -79.31
N GLY A 251 -80.50 -43.37 -78.49
CA GLY A 251 -80.59 -42.21 -77.60
C GLY A 251 -79.62 -42.21 -76.39
N SER A 252 -79.10 -43.37 -75.98
CA SER A 252 -78.31 -43.47 -74.75
C SER A 252 -76.79 -43.27 -74.95
N LEU A 253 -76.31 -43.19 -76.20
CA LEU A 253 -74.89 -43.00 -76.53
C LEU A 253 -74.46 -41.52 -76.57
N ILE A 254 -75.41 -40.57 -76.58
CA ILE A 254 -75.12 -39.14 -76.74
C ILE A 254 -74.92 -38.41 -75.40
N ASN A 255 -75.34 -39.01 -74.27
CA ASN A 255 -75.41 -38.30 -72.97
C ASN A 255 -74.31 -38.62 -71.95
N GLN A 256 -73.30 -39.43 -72.29
CA GLN A 256 -72.16 -39.70 -71.37
C GLN A 256 -70.97 -38.74 -71.55
N GLY A 257 -71.14 -37.63 -72.29
CA GLY A 257 -70.06 -36.70 -72.62
C GLY A 257 -69.79 -35.57 -71.62
N GLU A 258 -70.71 -35.23 -70.70
CA GLU A 258 -70.66 -33.92 -70.01
C GLU A 258 -70.86 -33.94 -68.49
N SER A 259 -70.43 -34.99 -67.78
CA SER A 259 -70.58 -35.02 -66.31
C SER A 259 -69.42 -35.69 -65.58
N ASN A 260 -68.21 -35.13 -65.69
CA ASN A 260 -67.15 -35.47 -64.73
C ASN A 260 -66.24 -34.33 -64.26
N ASP A 261 -66.48 -33.08 -64.65
CA ASP A 261 -65.75 -31.92 -64.11
C ASP A 261 -66.47 -31.31 -62.90
N ARG A 262 -66.49 -32.03 -61.77
CA ARG A 262 -66.67 -31.37 -60.46
C ARG A 262 -66.16 -32.21 -59.29
N ALA A 263 -64.84 -32.36 -59.20
CA ALA A 263 -64.21 -32.65 -57.92
C ALA A 263 -64.28 -31.40 -57.01
N PRO A 264 -64.67 -31.53 -55.73
CA PRO A 264 -64.66 -30.40 -54.81
C PRO A 264 -63.21 -30.02 -54.46
N PRO A 265 -62.91 -28.74 -54.17
CA PRO A 265 -61.59 -28.35 -53.70
C PRO A 265 -61.26 -29.06 -52.38
N PHE A 266 -60.14 -29.76 -52.33
CA PHE A 266 -59.56 -30.26 -51.09
C PHE A 266 -59.33 -29.08 -50.13
N ASP A 267 -60.08 -29.05 -49.03
CA ASP A 267 -59.93 -28.09 -47.95
C ASP A 267 -58.67 -28.42 -47.12
N CYS A 268 -57.51 -27.93 -47.57
CA CYS A 268 -56.23 -28.08 -46.90
C CYS A 268 -55.88 -26.90 -45.96
N GLY A 269 -56.79 -25.93 -45.77
CA GLY A 269 -56.54 -24.72 -44.98
C GLY A 269 -56.54 -24.94 -43.46
N ASN A 270 -57.33 -25.89 -42.96
CA ASN A 270 -57.60 -26.02 -41.52
C ASN A 270 -56.53 -26.77 -40.70
N ARG A 271 -55.68 -27.60 -41.31
CA ARG A 271 -54.57 -28.26 -40.58
C ARG A 271 -53.39 -27.33 -40.32
N SER A 272 -53.08 -26.44 -41.27
CA SER A 272 -51.99 -25.46 -41.17
C SER A 272 -52.24 -24.42 -40.06
N GLY A 273 -53.48 -23.94 -39.92
CA GLY A 273 -53.82 -22.91 -38.92
C GLY A 273 -53.59 -23.36 -37.47
N ASN A 274 -53.92 -24.61 -37.15
CA ASN A 274 -53.74 -25.16 -35.80
C ASN A 274 -52.26 -25.38 -35.45
N GLU A 275 -51.44 -25.77 -36.44
CA GLU A 275 -50.01 -25.97 -36.26
C GLU A 275 -49.26 -24.64 -36.13
N VAL A 276 -49.66 -23.63 -36.91
CA VAL A 276 -49.16 -22.25 -36.78
C VAL A 276 -49.56 -21.64 -35.41
N ALA A 277 -50.78 -21.89 -34.92
CA ALA A 277 -51.20 -21.43 -33.60
C ALA A 277 -50.40 -22.11 -32.47
N ARG A 278 -50.12 -23.41 -32.60
CA ARG A 278 -49.27 -24.18 -31.67
C ARG A 278 -47.83 -23.65 -31.65
N LEU A 279 -47.24 -23.42 -32.81
CA LEU A 279 -45.88 -22.89 -32.94
C LEU A 279 -45.76 -21.48 -32.35
N ARG A 280 -46.74 -20.60 -32.59
CA ARG A 280 -46.79 -19.26 -31.97
C ARG A 280 -46.92 -19.32 -30.45
N SER A 281 -47.69 -20.26 -29.90
CA SER A 281 -47.78 -20.47 -28.46
C SER A 281 -46.48 -21.01 -27.86
N HIS A 282 -45.76 -21.87 -28.59
CA HIS A 282 -44.47 -22.39 -28.15
C HIS A 282 -43.39 -21.29 -28.18
N LEU A 283 -43.34 -20.48 -29.24
CA LEU A 283 -42.42 -19.35 -29.35
C LEU A 283 -42.57 -18.37 -28.18
N ARG A 284 -43.80 -17.97 -27.83
CA ARG A 284 -44.06 -17.08 -26.68
C ARG A 284 -43.57 -17.65 -25.34
N ARG A 285 -43.62 -18.97 -25.15
CA ARG A 285 -43.11 -19.62 -23.93
C ARG A 285 -41.59 -19.59 -23.87
N VAL A 286 -40.92 -19.83 -25.00
CA VAL A 286 -39.46 -19.79 -25.09
C VAL A 286 -38.95 -18.36 -24.91
N GLU A 287 -39.62 -17.36 -25.49
CA GLU A 287 -39.29 -15.94 -25.31
C GLU A 287 -39.41 -15.53 -23.83
N HIS A 288 -40.45 -15.99 -23.13
CA HIS A 288 -40.61 -15.74 -21.70
C HIS A 288 -39.51 -16.42 -20.87
N GLN A 289 -39.17 -17.68 -21.16
CA GLN A 289 -38.08 -18.40 -20.47
C GLN A 289 -36.71 -17.73 -20.71
N LEU A 290 -36.43 -17.24 -21.91
CA LEU A 290 -35.21 -16.47 -22.20
C LEU A 290 -35.17 -15.15 -21.43
N GLY A 291 -36.31 -14.47 -21.29
CA GLY A 291 -36.44 -13.26 -20.46
C GLY A 291 -36.13 -13.55 -19.00
N GLU A 292 -36.71 -14.61 -18.42
CA GLU A 292 -36.46 -15.01 -17.04
C GLU A 292 -35.00 -15.41 -16.80
N MET A 293 -34.37 -16.13 -17.73
CA MET A 293 -32.94 -16.47 -17.61
C MET A 293 -32.07 -15.21 -17.64
N ARG A 294 -32.39 -14.24 -18.50
CA ARG A 294 -31.66 -12.97 -18.59
C ARG A 294 -31.79 -12.13 -17.33
N GLU A 295 -32.96 -12.13 -16.69
CA GLU A 295 -33.16 -11.47 -15.39
C GLU A 295 -32.42 -12.18 -14.26
N ARG A 296 -32.39 -13.52 -14.25
CA ARG A 296 -31.58 -14.27 -13.27
C ARG A 296 -30.09 -14.02 -13.44
N ASP A 297 -29.59 -13.99 -14.66
CA ASP A 297 -28.18 -13.69 -14.93
C ASP A 297 -27.84 -12.26 -14.47
N SER A 298 -28.70 -11.28 -14.77
CA SER A 298 -28.52 -9.88 -14.33
C SER A 298 -28.55 -9.75 -12.80
N ASN A 299 -29.44 -10.48 -12.11
CA ASN A 299 -29.52 -10.46 -10.64
C ASN A 299 -28.32 -11.18 -10.01
N SER A 300 -27.82 -12.26 -10.61
CA SER A 300 -26.63 -12.96 -10.13
C SER A 300 -25.36 -12.10 -10.27
N GLU A 301 -25.30 -11.26 -11.31
CA GLU A 301 -24.20 -10.31 -11.52
C GLU A 301 -24.22 -9.18 -10.48
N LEU A 302 -25.41 -8.71 -10.07
CA LEU A 302 -25.57 -7.72 -9.00
C LEU A 302 -25.26 -8.27 -7.60
N ASP A 303 -25.59 -9.55 -7.34
CA ASP A 303 -25.23 -10.21 -6.08
C ASP A 303 -23.71 -10.43 -5.96
N LEU A 304 -23.00 -10.61 -7.08
CA LEU A 304 -21.53 -10.71 -7.10
C LEU A 304 -20.84 -9.39 -6.72
N PHE A 305 -21.48 -8.25 -6.99
CA PHE A 305 -21.01 -6.91 -6.61
C PHE A 305 -21.39 -6.50 -5.18
N SER A 306 -22.22 -7.29 -4.49
CA SER A 306 -22.78 -6.96 -3.16
C SER A 306 -22.12 -7.71 -1.99
N LEU A 307 -20.89 -8.23 -2.17
CA LEU A 307 -20.11 -8.83 -1.08
C LEU A 307 -19.82 -7.79 0.03
N PRO A 308 -19.98 -8.13 1.32
CA PRO A 308 -19.81 -7.20 2.41
C PRO A 308 -18.36 -6.70 2.47
N GLN A 309 -18.18 -5.38 2.47
CA GLN A 309 -16.92 -4.76 2.84
C GLN A 309 -16.54 -5.23 4.24
N PHE A 310 -15.42 -5.95 4.35
CA PHE A 310 -14.86 -6.36 5.63
C PHE A 310 -14.54 -5.11 6.47
N PRO A 311 -14.85 -5.11 7.78
CA PRO A 311 -14.57 -3.97 8.63
C PRO A 311 -13.06 -3.85 8.84
N SER A 312 -12.51 -2.70 8.49
CA SER A 312 -11.13 -2.33 8.81
C SER A 312 -10.94 -2.36 10.34
N LYS A 313 -9.97 -3.16 10.77
CA LYS A 313 -9.25 -2.95 12.04
C LYS A 313 -7.85 -2.47 11.69
#